data_AF-A0A100XX67-F1
#
_entry.id   AF-A0A100XX67-F1
#
_cell.length_a   1.000
_cell.length_b   1.000
_cell.length_c   1.000
_cell.angle_alpha   90.00
_cell.angle_beta   90.00
_cell.angle_gamma   90.00
#
_symmetry.space_group_name_H-M   'P 1'
#
loop_
_entity.id
_entity.type
_entity.pdbx_description
1 polymer ?
#
loop_
_entity_poly.entity_id
_entity_poly.type
_entity_poly.pdbx_seq_one_letter_code
_entity_poly.pdbx_strand_id
1 'polypeptide(L)'
;MKSVPKVVSTVLSTALIFMILISAAQWVAYENAEEKARSLPCNLSPAPYRLEVESFLPPGELLDEAIGHRYGFSGELEMVVPRKLGEPNPEYEDLSWHLSRELDDSVTYLRGFLANGSDEEVEMAFQVVERSYFMFRLEERLCLKNLTAVTFRPAPPLKWVLSSRSALEKLSEYRDFRAMLFGTAVAFSLVGIFWLWLFLVAKLPLNGPPRVIVALLLMIILFGSAIPALKLTYPNGENDHPTPAHPRCDVVHLEDCHSVLFHAALDYMGDDRRTATCETLAYLEKRLRKDEMERLAEVLEPDCT
;
A
#
# COMPACT_ATOMS: atom_id res chain seq x y z
N MET A 1 -17.16 55.20 -21.11
CA MET A 1 -16.29 54.24 -20.39
C MET A 1 -17.11 53.00 -20.05
N LYS A 2 -16.50 51.82 -20.26
CA LYS A 2 -17.12 50.50 -20.42
C LYS A 2 -17.69 49.95 -19.10
N SER A 3 -18.97 49.58 -19.08
CA SER A 3 -19.71 48.97 -17.96
C SER A 3 -19.49 47.45 -17.84
N VAL A 4 -18.24 47.00 -17.95
CA VAL A 4 -17.87 45.57 -17.97
C VAL A 4 -17.51 44.92 -16.61
N PRO A 5 -17.41 45.59 -15.44
CA PRO A 5 -16.84 44.92 -14.26
C PRO A 5 -17.82 43.98 -13.51
N LYS A 6 -19.14 44.27 -13.51
CA LYS A 6 -20.11 43.48 -12.72
C LYS A 6 -20.43 42.12 -13.34
N VAL A 7 -20.66 42.06 -14.66
CA VAL A 7 -20.99 40.81 -15.34
C VAL A 7 -19.81 39.83 -15.29
N VAL A 8 -18.59 40.31 -15.51
CA VAL A 8 -17.37 39.49 -15.39
C VAL A 8 -17.18 38.98 -13.97
N SER A 9 -17.42 39.81 -12.94
CA SER A 9 -17.35 39.39 -11.53
C SER A 9 -18.41 38.34 -11.16
N THR A 10 -19.63 38.47 -11.70
CA THR A 10 -20.73 37.52 -11.43
C THR A 10 -20.48 36.18 -12.12
N VAL A 11 -19.94 36.19 -13.34
CA VAL A 11 -19.53 34.99 -14.09
C VAL A 11 -18.34 34.30 -13.40
N LEU A 12 -17.36 35.06 -12.90
CA LEU A 12 -16.23 34.49 -12.16
C LEU A 12 -16.68 33.86 -10.83
N SER A 13 -17.58 34.53 -10.11
CA SER A 13 -18.10 34.04 -8.83
C SER A 13 -18.97 32.79 -9.01
N THR A 14 -19.82 32.75 -10.04
CA THR A 14 -20.61 31.55 -10.36
C THR A 14 -19.71 30.40 -10.80
N ALA A 15 -18.72 30.65 -11.68
CA ALA A 15 -17.73 29.64 -12.06
C ALA A 15 -16.96 29.09 -10.84
N LEU A 16 -16.55 29.96 -9.91
CA LEU A 16 -15.88 29.54 -8.67
C LEU A 16 -16.79 28.66 -7.81
N ILE A 17 -18.07 29.04 -7.62
CA ILE A 17 -19.04 28.24 -6.85
C ILE A 17 -19.27 26.88 -7.52
N PHE A 18 -19.41 26.84 -8.85
CA PHE A 18 -19.55 25.58 -9.59
C PHE A 18 -18.30 24.71 -9.44
N MET A 19 -17.11 25.28 -9.52
CA MET A 19 -15.86 24.55 -9.28
C MET A 19 -15.78 23.98 -7.85
N ILE A 20 -16.22 24.74 -6.85
CA ILE A 20 -16.28 24.28 -5.44
C ILE A 20 -17.28 23.13 -5.29
N LEU A 21 -18.49 23.27 -5.84
CA LEU A 21 -19.53 22.24 -5.76
C LEU A 21 -19.12 20.95 -6.47
N ILE A 22 -18.52 21.06 -7.67
CA ILE A 22 -18.00 19.91 -8.41
C ILE A 22 -16.86 19.25 -7.62
N SER A 23 -15.94 20.04 -7.04
CA SER A 23 -14.84 19.50 -6.22
C SER A 23 -15.36 18.80 -4.96
N ALA A 24 -16.41 19.33 -4.31
CA ALA A 24 -17.03 18.73 -3.15
C ALA A 24 -17.76 17.42 -3.49
N ALA A 25 -18.52 17.39 -4.60
CA ALA A 25 -19.16 16.18 -5.08
C ALA A 25 -18.13 15.10 -5.47
N GLN A 26 -17.02 15.51 -6.08
CA GLN A 26 -15.88 14.63 -6.39
C GLN A 26 -15.24 14.06 -5.13
N TRP A 27 -15.07 14.88 -4.09
CA TRP A 27 -14.52 14.45 -2.80
C TRP A 27 -15.40 13.39 -2.13
N VAL A 28 -16.70 13.63 -2.05
CA VAL A 28 -17.66 12.67 -1.47
C VAL A 28 -17.68 11.36 -2.25
N ALA A 29 -17.64 11.43 -3.59
CA ALA A 29 -17.60 10.23 -4.40
C ALA A 29 -16.30 9.43 -4.23
N TYR A 30 -15.17 10.12 -4.05
CA TYR A 30 -13.88 9.50 -3.73
C TYR A 30 -13.92 8.81 -2.36
N GLU A 31 -14.44 9.47 -1.32
CA GLU A 31 -14.57 8.86 0.03
C GLU A 31 -15.45 7.60 0.00
N ASN A 32 -16.58 7.64 -0.71
CA ASN A 32 -17.46 6.47 -0.86
C ASN A 32 -16.78 5.32 -1.63
N ALA A 33 -16.05 5.64 -2.70
CA ALA A 33 -15.29 4.64 -3.45
C ALA A 33 -14.13 4.07 -2.62
N GLU A 34 -13.49 4.90 -1.81
CA GLU A 34 -12.42 4.53 -0.90
C GLU A 34 -12.91 3.59 0.20
N GLU A 35 -14.07 3.88 0.80
CA GLU A 35 -14.70 3.02 1.79
C GLU A 35 -15.06 1.65 1.21
N LYS A 36 -15.63 1.63 0.00
CA LYS A 36 -15.96 0.39 -0.71
C LYS A 36 -14.71 -0.41 -1.08
N ALA A 37 -13.68 0.24 -1.61
CA ALA A 37 -12.41 -0.41 -1.92
C ALA A 37 -11.77 -1.00 -0.65
N ARG A 38 -11.79 -0.27 0.47
CA ARG A 38 -11.27 -0.73 1.77
C ARG A 38 -12.00 -1.93 2.34
N SER A 39 -13.24 -2.19 1.92
CA SER A 39 -13.98 -3.39 2.30
C SER A 39 -13.50 -4.66 1.59
N LEU A 40 -12.77 -4.51 0.48
CA LEU A 40 -12.17 -5.64 -0.24
C LEU A 40 -10.96 -6.17 0.52
N PRO A 41 -10.63 -7.47 0.38
CA PRO A 41 -9.42 -8.01 0.97
C PRO A 41 -8.16 -7.33 0.39
N CYS A 42 -7.09 -7.25 1.19
CA CYS A 42 -5.74 -6.91 0.72
C CYS A 42 -5.15 -8.10 -0.07
N ASN A 43 -5.86 -8.61 -1.08
CA ASN A 43 -5.42 -9.76 -1.85
C ASN A 43 -4.59 -9.32 -3.04
N LEU A 44 -3.29 -9.62 -2.98
CA LEU A 44 -2.25 -9.25 -3.94
C LEU A 44 -2.02 -10.36 -4.98
N SER A 45 -3.09 -10.99 -5.46
CA SER A 45 -2.92 -12.05 -6.47
C SER A 45 -2.14 -11.51 -7.68
N PRO A 46 -1.06 -12.19 -8.11
CA PRO A 46 -0.27 -11.77 -9.27
C PRO A 46 -1.18 -11.59 -10.49
N ALA A 47 -1.17 -10.38 -11.07
CA ALA A 47 -2.02 -10.02 -12.19
C ALA A 47 -1.18 -9.89 -13.47
N PRO A 48 -1.34 -10.79 -14.45
CA PRO A 48 -0.55 -10.78 -15.69
C PRO A 48 -0.99 -9.71 -16.68
N TYR A 49 -2.12 -9.03 -16.44
CA TYR A 49 -2.58 -7.90 -17.25
C TYR A 49 -2.61 -6.63 -16.42
N ARG A 50 -2.34 -5.50 -17.07
CA ARG A 50 -2.37 -4.18 -16.44
C ARG A 50 -3.17 -3.21 -17.28
N LEU A 51 -3.96 -2.39 -16.58
CA LEU A 51 -4.70 -1.28 -17.17
C LEU A 51 -4.52 -0.05 -16.30
N GLU A 52 -3.87 0.97 -16.83
CA GLU A 52 -3.79 2.27 -16.17
C GLU A 52 -4.89 3.18 -16.72
N VAL A 53 -5.74 3.68 -15.84
CA VAL A 53 -6.79 4.63 -16.20
C VAL A 53 -6.61 5.89 -15.38
N GLU A 54 -6.44 7.02 -16.04
CA GLU A 54 -6.66 8.31 -15.40
C GLU A 54 -8.17 8.53 -15.31
N SER A 55 -8.71 8.28 -14.12
CA SER A 55 -10.13 8.43 -13.86
C SER A 55 -10.32 9.12 -12.52
N PHE A 56 -11.37 9.93 -12.46
CA PHE A 56 -11.79 10.59 -11.23
C PHE A 56 -12.31 9.59 -10.19
N LEU A 57 -12.90 8.48 -10.64
CA LEU A 57 -13.47 7.42 -9.79
C LEU A 57 -13.29 6.06 -10.47
N PRO A 58 -13.08 4.98 -9.71
CA PRO A 58 -13.26 3.65 -10.25
C PRO A 58 -14.75 3.43 -10.63
N PRO A 59 -15.05 2.86 -11.81
CA PRO A 59 -16.41 2.44 -12.15
C PRO A 59 -16.98 1.52 -11.07
N GLY A 60 -18.23 1.77 -10.66
CA GLY A 60 -18.87 1.00 -9.58
C GLY A 60 -18.89 -0.51 -9.85
N GLU A 61 -19.07 -0.91 -11.12
CA GLU A 61 -19.02 -2.30 -11.57
C GLU A 61 -17.65 -2.95 -11.34
N LEU A 62 -16.55 -2.22 -11.58
CA LEU A 62 -15.20 -2.74 -11.33
C LEU A 62 -14.91 -2.88 -9.83
N LEU A 63 -15.49 -2.00 -9.00
CA LEU A 63 -15.41 -2.12 -7.54
C LEU A 63 -16.18 -3.34 -7.01
N ASP A 64 -17.32 -3.68 -7.61
CA ASP A 64 -18.14 -4.84 -7.20
C ASP A 64 -17.51 -6.18 -7.60
N GLU A 65 -16.77 -6.20 -8.71
CA GLU A 65 -16.13 -7.41 -9.24
C GLU A 65 -14.69 -7.60 -8.76
N ALA A 66 -14.11 -6.60 -8.08
CA ALA A 66 -12.75 -6.66 -7.61
C ALA A 66 -12.59 -7.73 -6.52
N ILE A 67 -11.50 -8.49 -6.62
CA ILE A 67 -11.14 -9.56 -5.68
C ILE A 67 -10.04 -9.13 -4.71
N GLY A 68 -9.49 -7.93 -4.89
CA GLY A 68 -8.45 -7.35 -4.06
C GLY A 68 -8.20 -5.88 -4.39
N HIS A 69 -7.60 -5.15 -3.45
CA HIS A 69 -7.26 -3.74 -3.63
C HIS A 69 -5.93 -3.35 -2.98
N ARG A 70 -5.37 -2.24 -3.45
CA ARG A 70 -4.16 -1.59 -2.92
C ARG A 70 -4.24 -0.08 -3.10
N TYR A 71 -3.65 0.66 -2.15
CA TYR A 71 -3.37 2.08 -2.34
C TYR A 71 -1.89 2.31 -2.66
N GLY A 72 -1.63 3.10 -3.70
CA GLY A 72 -0.31 3.62 -4.02
C GLY A 72 0.06 4.78 -3.10
N PHE A 73 1.37 5.06 -3.01
CA PHE A 73 1.90 6.15 -2.16
C PHE A 73 1.38 7.54 -2.55
N SER A 74 0.94 7.73 -3.80
CA SER A 74 0.40 8.99 -4.32
C SER A 74 -1.13 9.08 -4.23
N GLY A 75 -1.77 8.09 -3.60
CA GLY A 75 -3.23 7.96 -3.56
C GLY A 75 -3.83 7.30 -4.81
N GLU A 76 -3.02 6.60 -5.62
CA GLU A 76 -3.57 5.71 -6.64
C GLU A 76 -4.35 4.56 -5.98
N LEU A 77 -5.50 4.19 -6.55
CA LEU A 77 -6.19 2.97 -6.16
C LEU A 77 -5.91 1.92 -7.22
N GLU A 78 -5.30 0.82 -6.82
CA GLU A 78 -5.16 -0.36 -7.66
C GLU A 78 -6.17 -1.42 -7.23
N MET A 79 -6.86 -2.01 -8.19
CA MET A 79 -7.82 -3.08 -7.97
C MET A 79 -7.47 -4.28 -8.83
N VAL A 80 -7.60 -5.48 -8.27
CA VAL A 80 -7.44 -6.73 -9.02
C VAL A 80 -8.82 -7.23 -9.41
N VAL A 81 -9.05 -7.40 -10.72
CA VAL A 81 -10.33 -7.89 -11.27
C VAL A 81 -10.12 -9.19 -12.03
N PRO A 82 -11.07 -10.15 -11.95
CA PRO A 82 -10.99 -11.45 -12.64
C PRO A 82 -11.41 -11.35 -14.11
N ARG A 83 -10.79 -10.43 -14.84
CA ARG A 83 -10.99 -10.21 -16.28
C ARG A 83 -9.65 -9.97 -16.95
N LYS A 84 -9.59 -10.19 -18.26
CA LYS A 84 -8.48 -9.78 -19.13
C LYS A 84 -8.79 -8.40 -19.71
N LEU A 85 -8.21 -7.35 -19.14
CA LEU A 85 -8.37 -5.96 -19.56
C LEU A 85 -6.98 -5.35 -19.75
N GLY A 86 -6.85 -4.42 -20.71
CA GLY A 86 -5.58 -3.74 -20.97
C GLY A 86 -4.52 -4.63 -21.64
N GLU A 87 -3.26 -4.31 -21.38
CA GLU A 87 -2.10 -4.95 -22.01
C GLU A 87 -1.46 -5.96 -21.04
N PRO A 88 -0.72 -6.96 -21.55
CA PRO A 88 0.12 -7.82 -20.72
C PRO A 88 1.08 -6.99 -19.87
N ASN A 89 1.25 -7.35 -18.61
CA ASN A 89 2.28 -6.78 -17.77
C ASN A 89 3.65 -7.23 -18.31
N PRO A 90 4.59 -6.30 -18.62
CA PRO A 90 5.92 -6.65 -19.14
C PRO A 90 6.68 -7.66 -18.27
N GLU A 91 6.47 -7.64 -16.95
CA GLU A 91 7.09 -8.59 -16.02
C GLU A 91 6.66 -10.05 -16.26
N TYR A 92 5.49 -10.25 -16.89
CA TYR A 92 4.95 -11.57 -17.23
C TYR A 92 5.22 -11.94 -18.68
N GLU A 93 5.51 -10.96 -19.54
CA GLU A 93 5.81 -11.19 -20.96
C GLU A 93 7.07 -12.06 -21.12
N ASP A 94 8.08 -11.81 -20.28
CA ASP A 94 9.34 -12.55 -20.30
C ASP A 94 9.42 -13.66 -19.22
N LEU A 95 8.38 -13.85 -18.40
CA LEU A 95 8.42 -14.77 -17.27
C LEU A 95 8.72 -16.21 -17.71
N SER A 96 7.98 -16.72 -18.69
CA SER A 96 8.17 -18.09 -19.18
C SER A 96 9.56 -18.29 -19.78
N TRP A 97 10.05 -17.28 -20.51
CA TRP A 97 11.41 -17.29 -21.04
C TRP A 97 12.46 -17.27 -19.93
N HIS A 98 12.25 -16.45 -18.90
CA HIS A 98 13.14 -16.33 -17.75
C HIS A 98 13.21 -17.64 -16.95
N LEU A 99 12.06 -18.23 -16.62
CA LEU A 99 11.96 -19.50 -15.90
C LEU A 99 12.54 -20.66 -16.70
N SER A 100 12.31 -20.70 -18.02
CA SER A 100 12.93 -21.68 -18.90
C SER A 100 14.46 -21.56 -18.87
N ARG A 101 14.98 -20.33 -18.91
CA ARG A 101 16.42 -20.09 -18.85
C ARG A 101 17.01 -20.47 -17.49
N GLU A 102 16.36 -20.12 -16.39
CA GLU A 102 16.78 -20.52 -15.04
C GLU A 102 16.84 -22.04 -14.90
N LEU A 103 15.83 -22.75 -15.42
CA LEU A 103 15.82 -24.20 -15.47
C LEU A 103 16.97 -24.75 -16.31
N ASP A 104 17.22 -24.23 -17.51
CA ASP A 104 18.33 -24.68 -18.36
C ASP A 104 19.71 -24.41 -17.74
N ASP A 105 19.88 -23.25 -17.11
CA ASP A 105 21.09 -22.89 -16.38
C ASP A 105 21.30 -23.85 -15.18
N SER A 106 20.24 -24.15 -14.42
CA SER A 106 20.31 -25.11 -13.30
C SER A 106 20.73 -26.52 -13.74
N VAL A 107 20.22 -27.00 -14.88
CA VAL A 107 20.61 -28.29 -15.47
C VAL A 107 22.07 -28.26 -15.91
N THR A 108 22.53 -27.14 -16.45
CA THR A 108 23.93 -26.96 -16.85
C THR A 108 24.87 -26.99 -15.64
N TYR A 109 24.48 -26.35 -14.53
CA TYR A 109 25.21 -26.43 -13.26
C TYR A 109 25.25 -27.86 -12.73
N LEU A 110 24.12 -28.58 -12.72
CA LEU A 110 24.07 -29.98 -12.30
C LEU A 110 25.05 -30.86 -13.10
N ARG A 111 25.11 -30.71 -14.43
CA ARG A 111 26.10 -31.44 -15.25
C ARG A 111 27.55 -31.16 -14.84
N GLY A 112 27.86 -29.92 -14.48
CA GLY A 112 29.18 -29.54 -13.98
C GLY A 112 29.56 -30.29 -12.71
N PHE A 113 28.63 -30.38 -11.75
CA PHE A 113 28.83 -31.11 -10.50
C PHE A 113 28.81 -32.63 -10.68
N LEU A 114 28.01 -33.18 -11.59
CA LEU A 114 28.04 -34.60 -11.91
C LEU A 114 29.40 -35.04 -12.47
N ALA A 115 30.10 -34.16 -13.19
CA ALA A 115 31.40 -34.47 -13.76
C ALA A 115 32.55 -34.42 -12.74
N ASN A 116 32.54 -33.44 -11.82
CA ASN A 116 33.71 -33.13 -10.98
C ASN A 116 33.40 -32.80 -9.51
N GLY A 117 32.13 -32.81 -9.10
CA GLY A 117 31.68 -32.44 -7.77
C GLY A 117 31.60 -33.61 -6.80
N SER A 118 31.50 -33.27 -5.52
CA SER A 118 31.16 -34.19 -4.44
C SER A 118 29.68 -34.58 -4.46
N ASP A 119 29.33 -35.68 -3.78
CA ASP A 119 27.95 -36.15 -3.66
C ASP A 119 27.02 -35.07 -3.07
N GLU A 120 27.51 -34.32 -2.08
CA GLU A 120 26.77 -33.20 -1.45
C GLU A 120 26.51 -32.05 -2.43
N GLU A 121 27.50 -31.70 -3.26
CA GLU A 121 27.33 -30.66 -4.30
C GLU A 121 26.35 -31.09 -5.39
N VAL A 122 26.33 -32.38 -5.74
CA VAL A 122 25.35 -32.96 -6.69
C VAL A 122 23.94 -32.90 -6.09
N GLU A 123 23.76 -33.26 -4.82
CA GLU A 123 22.46 -33.19 -4.14
C GLU A 123 21.94 -31.74 -4.08
N MET A 124 22.79 -30.78 -3.70
CA MET A 124 22.42 -29.36 -3.68
C MET A 124 22.06 -28.84 -5.08
N ALA A 125 22.83 -29.20 -6.10
CA ALA A 125 22.55 -28.81 -7.47
C ALA A 125 21.22 -29.41 -7.98
N PHE A 126 20.91 -30.65 -7.60
CA PHE A 126 19.64 -31.28 -7.91
C PHE A 126 18.45 -30.54 -7.27
N GLN A 127 18.55 -30.12 -6.01
CA GLN A 127 17.48 -29.33 -5.36
C GLN A 127 17.21 -28.01 -6.07
N VAL A 128 18.23 -27.37 -6.65
CA VAL A 128 18.06 -26.15 -7.46
C VAL A 128 17.33 -26.46 -8.76
N VAL A 129 17.65 -27.57 -9.43
CA VAL A 129 16.93 -28.03 -10.62
C VAL A 129 15.47 -28.35 -10.30
N GLU A 130 15.23 -29.09 -9.21
CA GLU A 130 13.89 -29.46 -8.74
C GLU A 130 13.02 -28.23 -8.51
N ARG A 131 13.54 -27.23 -7.79
CA ARG A 131 12.84 -25.97 -7.58
C ARG A 131 12.55 -25.23 -8.89
N SER A 132 13.56 -25.07 -9.74
CA SER A 132 13.42 -24.36 -11.03
C SER A 132 12.42 -25.07 -11.96
N TYR A 133 12.41 -26.40 -11.92
CA TYR A 133 11.47 -27.24 -12.66
C TYR A 133 10.03 -27.00 -12.20
N PHE A 134 9.77 -26.98 -10.89
CA PHE A 134 8.43 -26.72 -10.36
C PHE A 134 7.99 -25.27 -10.56
N MET A 135 8.89 -24.29 -10.45
CA MET A 135 8.58 -22.91 -10.77
C MET A 135 8.10 -22.77 -12.23
N PHE A 136 8.83 -23.36 -13.18
CA PHE A 136 8.44 -23.36 -14.59
C PHE A 136 7.13 -24.13 -14.84
N ARG A 137 6.97 -25.32 -14.25
CA ARG A 137 5.77 -26.15 -14.41
C ARG A 137 4.50 -25.48 -13.87
N LEU A 138 4.60 -24.77 -12.76
CA LEU A 138 3.45 -24.16 -12.07
C LEU A 138 3.06 -22.80 -12.64
N GLU A 139 3.89 -22.20 -13.50
CA GLU A 139 3.69 -20.87 -14.11
C GLU A 139 2.28 -20.71 -14.70
N GLU A 140 1.89 -21.61 -15.61
CA GLU A 140 0.63 -21.51 -16.32
C GLU A 140 -0.57 -21.58 -15.36
N ARG A 141 -0.49 -22.44 -14.35
CA ARG A 141 -1.57 -22.65 -13.38
C ARG A 141 -1.71 -21.48 -12.40
N LEU A 142 -0.59 -20.93 -11.94
CA LEU A 142 -0.59 -19.98 -10.83
C LEU A 142 -0.55 -18.52 -11.28
N CYS A 143 0.09 -18.22 -12.41
CA CYS A 143 0.37 -16.86 -12.84
C CYS A 143 -0.26 -16.46 -14.18
N LEU A 144 -0.51 -17.39 -15.10
CA LEU A 144 -1.21 -17.10 -16.37
C LEU A 144 -2.73 -17.12 -16.19
N LYS A 145 -3.24 -16.38 -15.20
CA LYS A 145 -4.67 -16.24 -14.92
C LYS A 145 -5.27 -15.06 -15.68
N ASN A 146 -6.59 -15.08 -15.90
CA ASN A 146 -7.31 -13.92 -16.43
C ASN A 146 -7.56 -12.89 -15.32
N LEU A 147 -6.49 -12.34 -14.74
CA LEU A 147 -6.53 -11.30 -13.71
C LEU A 147 -5.90 -10.02 -14.26
N THR A 148 -6.54 -8.88 -14.02
CA THR A 148 -6.00 -7.57 -14.37
C THR A 148 -5.82 -6.71 -13.13
N ALA A 149 -4.66 -6.09 -12.99
CA ALA A 149 -4.44 -4.96 -12.09
C ALA A 149 -4.88 -3.67 -12.79
N VAL A 150 -5.99 -3.10 -12.34
CA VAL A 150 -6.50 -1.81 -12.83
C VAL A 150 -6.05 -0.71 -11.87
N THR A 151 -5.12 0.13 -12.32
CA THR A 151 -4.61 1.25 -11.54
C THR A 151 -5.36 2.53 -11.92
N PHE A 152 -6.14 3.05 -10.98
CA PHE A 152 -6.83 4.32 -11.08
C PHE A 152 -5.93 5.44 -10.57
N ARG A 153 -5.49 6.29 -11.49
CA ARG A 153 -4.75 7.51 -11.15
C ARG A 153 -5.72 8.67 -10.95
N PRO A 154 -5.64 9.39 -9.81
CA PRO A 154 -6.51 10.54 -9.58
C PRO A 154 -6.20 11.65 -10.58
N ALA A 155 -7.24 12.12 -11.28
CA ALA A 155 -7.17 13.26 -12.17
C ALA A 155 -7.28 14.60 -11.40
N PRO A 156 -6.74 15.72 -11.92
CA PRO A 156 -6.95 17.05 -11.34
C PRO A 156 -8.45 17.45 -11.38
N PRO A 157 -9.02 18.07 -10.32
CA PRO A 157 -8.35 18.72 -9.19
C PRO A 157 -8.09 17.82 -7.97
N LEU A 158 -8.68 16.62 -7.91
CA LEU A 158 -8.55 15.69 -6.78
C LEU A 158 -7.09 15.31 -6.51
N LYS A 159 -6.29 15.13 -7.56
CA LYS A 159 -4.84 14.93 -7.47
C LYS A 159 -4.13 15.99 -6.61
N TRP A 160 -4.53 17.26 -6.74
CA TRP A 160 -3.92 18.36 -5.98
C TRP A 160 -4.33 18.34 -4.51
N VAL A 161 -5.58 17.98 -4.23
CA VAL A 161 -6.10 17.84 -2.86
C VAL A 161 -5.40 16.68 -2.15
N LEU A 162 -5.30 15.51 -2.79
CA LEU A 162 -4.60 14.35 -2.25
C LEU A 162 -3.10 14.61 -2.05
N SER A 163 -2.47 15.30 -2.99
CA SER A 163 -1.07 15.74 -2.85
C SER A 163 -0.88 16.71 -1.67
N SER A 164 -1.81 17.67 -1.49
CA SER A 164 -1.77 18.60 -0.37
C SER A 164 -2.00 17.91 0.97
N ARG A 165 -2.94 16.95 1.02
CA ARG A 165 -3.19 16.10 2.19
C ARG A 165 -1.95 15.29 2.55
N SER A 166 -1.34 14.60 1.58
CA SER A 166 -0.10 13.84 1.80
C SER A 166 1.05 14.73 2.29
N ALA A 167 1.19 15.93 1.71
CA ALA A 167 2.18 16.89 2.17
C ALA A 167 1.91 17.37 3.61
N LEU A 168 0.64 17.59 3.97
CA LEU A 168 0.24 17.95 5.33
C LEU A 168 0.43 16.80 6.33
N GLU A 169 0.10 15.56 5.95
CA GLU A 169 0.34 14.35 6.75
C GLU A 169 1.85 14.21 7.02
N LYS A 170 2.69 14.29 5.98
CA LYS A 170 4.16 14.29 6.12
C LYS A 170 4.67 15.44 6.98
N LEU A 171 4.14 16.65 6.80
CA LEU A 171 4.49 17.81 7.64
C LEU A 171 4.12 17.55 9.11
N SER A 172 2.98 16.91 9.38
CA SER A 172 2.52 16.58 10.73
C SER A 172 3.36 15.50 11.43
N GLU A 173 4.04 14.64 10.66
CA GLU A 173 4.99 13.65 11.18
C GLU A 173 6.30 14.30 11.68
N TYR A 174 6.64 15.51 11.21
CA TYR A 174 7.79 16.25 11.73
C TYR A 174 7.51 16.78 13.13
N ARG A 175 8.32 16.33 14.09
CA ARG A 175 8.26 16.72 15.50
C ARG A 175 8.23 18.24 15.71
N ASP A 176 9.02 18.97 14.94
CA ASP A 176 9.12 20.43 15.05
C ASP A 176 7.86 21.15 14.55
N PHE A 177 7.23 20.63 13.49
CA PHE A 177 5.98 21.17 12.97
C PHE A 177 4.81 20.85 13.91
N ARG A 178 4.78 19.65 14.51
CA ARG A 178 3.82 19.30 15.57
C ARG A 178 4.00 20.19 16.80
N ALA A 179 5.24 20.49 17.19
CA ALA A 179 5.54 21.42 18.27
C ALA A 179 5.13 22.86 17.94
N MET A 180 5.29 23.30 16.69
CA MET A 180 4.84 24.61 16.22
C MET A 180 3.31 24.74 16.19
N LEU A 181 2.60 23.74 15.68
CA LEU A 181 1.13 23.67 15.73
C LEU A 181 0.62 23.64 17.17
N PHE A 182 1.30 22.91 18.05
CA PHE A 182 1.00 22.92 19.48
C PHE A 182 1.23 24.29 20.10
N GLY A 183 2.39 24.90 19.86
CA GLY A 183 2.72 26.23 20.37
C GLY A 183 1.73 27.30 19.91
N THR A 184 1.28 27.23 18.65
CA THR A 184 0.26 28.13 18.12
C THR A 184 -1.12 27.87 18.73
N ALA A 185 -1.56 26.62 18.85
CA ALA A 185 -2.83 26.28 19.51
C ALA A 185 -2.87 26.71 20.99
N VAL A 186 -1.77 26.54 21.72
CA VAL A 186 -1.59 27.02 23.09
C VAL A 186 -1.65 28.54 23.15
N ALA A 187 -0.94 29.22 22.25
CA ALA A 187 -0.95 30.69 22.18
C ALA A 187 -2.36 31.24 21.91
N PHE A 188 -3.10 30.67 20.95
CA PHE A 188 -4.48 31.07 20.68
C PHE A 188 -5.41 30.79 21.86
N SER A 189 -5.24 29.67 22.55
CA SER A 189 -6.03 29.33 23.73
C SER A 189 -5.79 30.30 24.88
N LEU A 190 -4.52 30.65 25.15
CA LEU A 190 -4.16 31.64 26.17
C LEU A 190 -4.73 33.03 25.84
N VAL A 191 -4.64 33.46 24.58
CA VAL A 191 -5.23 34.72 24.11
C VAL A 191 -6.75 34.69 24.27
N GLY A 192 -7.41 33.59 23.88
CA GLY A 192 -8.86 33.42 24.04
C GLY A 192 -9.31 33.48 25.50
N ILE A 193 -8.60 32.79 26.40
CA ILE A 193 -8.87 32.81 27.85
C ILE A 193 -8.67 34.22 28.42
N PHE A 194 -7.62 34.92 28.00
CA PHE A 194 -7.36 36.29 28.43
C PHE A 194 -8.46 37.25 27.98
N TRP A 195 -8.92 37.14 26.74
CA TRP A 195 -10.07 37.92 26.23
C TRP A 195 -11.36 37.60 26.98
N LEU A 196 -11.62 36.33 27.26
CA LEU A 196 -12.77 35.90 28.07
C LEU A 196 -12.70 36.48 29.48
N TRP A 197 -11.54 36.46 30.11
CA TRP A 197 -11.31 37.07 31.43
C TRP A 197 -11.59 38.57 31.40
N LEU A 198 -11.03 39.31 30.44
CA LEU A 198 -11.28 40.74 30.27
C LEU A 198 -12.78 41.05 30.09
N PHE A 199 -13.46 40.26 29.27
CA PHE A 199 -14.89 40.41 29.02
C PHE A 199 -15.71 40.18 30.31
N LEU A 200 -15.39 39.14 31.09
CA LEU A 200 -16.05 38.84 32.36
C LEU A 200 -15.80 39.94 33.39
N VAL A 201 -14.56 40.43 33.52
CA VAL A 201 -14.21 41.52 34.45
C VAL A 201 -14.85 42.86 34.07
N ALA A 202 -15.01 43.12 32.78
CA ALA A 202 -15.73 44.29 32.28
C ALA A 202 -17.22 44.27 32.64
N LYS A 203 -17.82 43.08 32.72
CA LYS A 203 -19.25 42.89 33.06
C LYS A 203 -19.55 42.71 34.55
N LEU A 204 -18.54 42.70 35.43
CA LEU A 204 -18.76 42.59 36.87
C LEU A 204 -19.42 43.87 37.43
N PRO A 205 -20.58 43.77 38.10
CA PRO A 205 -21.27 44.90 38.74
C PRO A 205 -20.68 45.23 40.11
N LEU A 206 -19.35 45.29 40.23
CA LEU A 206 -18.62 45.53 41.47
C LEU A 206 -17.62 46.68 41.28
N ASN A 207 -17.46 47.52 42.30
CA ASN A 207 -16.53 48.66 42.29
C ASN A 207 -15.53 48.55 43.45
N GLY A 208 -14.32 49.07 43.25
CA GLY A 208 -13.29 49.14 44.30
C GLY A 208 -12.59 47.81 44.61
N PRO A 209 -12.06 47.62 45.85
CA PRO A 209 -11.31 46.43 46.25
C PRO A 209 -11.95 45.06 45.97
N PRO A 210 -13.28 44.84 46.15
CA PRO A 210 -13.89 43.54 45.88
C PRO A 210 -13.88 43.17 44.40
N ARG A 211 -13.89 44.15 43.48
CA ARG A 211 -13.74 43.89 42.04
C ARG A 211 -12.39 43.29 41.72
N VAL A 212 -11.34 43.77 42.38
CA VAL A 212 -9.96 43.30 42.18
C VAL A 212 -9.80 41.87 42.68
N ILE A 213 -10.37 41.54 43.84
CA ILE A 213 -10.33 40.20 44.43
C ILE A 213 -11.07 39.19 43.53
N VAL A 214 -12.27 39.55 43.04
CA VAL A 214 -13.05 38.69 42.15
C VAL A 214 -12.37 38.52 40.78
N ALA A 215 -11.76 39.58 40.24
CA ALA A 215 -10.99 39.50 39.00
C ALA A 215 -9.78 38.56 39.12
N LEU A 216 -9.06 38.62 40.25
CA LEU A 216 -7.94 37.72 40.56
C LEU A 216 -8.40 36.27 40.72
N LEU A 217 -9.49 36.01 41.44
CA LEU A 217 -10.07 34.67 41.55
C LEU A 217 -10.51 34.11 40.19
N LEU A 218 -11.16 34.92 39.36
CA LEU A 218 -11.52 34.54 37.98
C LEU A 218 -10.30 34.21 37.14
N MET A 219 -9.21 34.97 37.26
CA MET A 219 -7.95 34.69 36.56
C MET A 219 -7.40 33.33 36.98
N ILE A 220 -7.32 33.07 38.29
CA ILE A 220 -6.81 31.80 38.85
C ILE A 220 -7.68 30.63 38.40
N ILE A 221 -9.01 30.77 38.36
CA ILE A 221 -9.92 29.71 37.92
C ILE A 221 -9.76 29.45 36.42
N LEU A 222 -9.72 30.50 35.58
CA LEU A 222 -9.64 30.37 34.12
C LEU A 222 -8.28 29.84 33.66
N PHE A 223 -7.18 30.37 34.19
CA PHE A 223 -5.84 29.87 33.85
C PHE A 223 -5.49 28.56 34.58
N GLY A 224 -6.00 28.35 35.80
CA GLY A 224 -5.80 27.12 36.57
C GLY A 224 -6.58 25.91 36.02
N SER A 225 -7.74 26.14 35.38
CA SER A 225 -8.50 25.08 34.69
C SER A 225 -8.01 24.80 33.27
N ALA A 226 -7.29 25.74 32.66
CA ALA A 226 -6.70 25.54 31.33
C ALA A 226 -5.59 24.49 31.33
N ILE A 227 -4.76 24.42 32.37
CA ILE A 227 -3.61 23.49 32.46
C ILE A 227 -4.05 22.01 32.47
N PRO A 228 -5.07 21.59 33.24
CA PRO A 228 -5.61 20.23 33.17
C PRO A 228 -6.38 19.95 31.87
N ALA A 229 -7.12 20.92 31.33
CA ALA A 229 -7.89 20.77 30.09
C ALA A 229 -6.95 20.55 28.89
N LEU A 230 -5.84 21.28 28.81
CA LEU A 230 -4.79 21.11 27.81
C LEU A 230 -4.13 19.71 27.87
N LYS A 231 -4.01 19.12 29.07
CA LYS A 231 -3.54 17.74 29.25
C LYS A 231 -4.57 16.69 28.83
N LEU A 232 -5.87 16.93 29.03
CA LEU A 232 -6.95 16.01 28.66
C LEU A 232 -7.19 15.96 27.14
N THR A 233 -6.96 17.07 26.43
CA THR A 233 -7.08 17.12 24.97
C THR A 233 -5.92 16.47 24.22
N TYR A 234 -4.84 16.09 24.91
CA TYR A 234 -3.65 15.52 24.27
C TYR A 234 -2.95 14.51 25.21
N PRO A 235 -3.32 13.22 25.15
CA PRO A 235 -2.84 12.19 26.09
C PRO A 235 -1.44 11.64 25.77
N ASN A 236 -0.68 12.25 24.85
CA ASN A 236 0.58 11.66 24.38
C ASN A 236 1.75 11.97 25.34
N GLY A 237 1.72 11.31 26.49
CA GLY A 237 2.91 10.96 27.25
C GLY A 237 3.48 9.63 26.75
N GLU A 238 4.62 9.73 26.07
CA GLU A 238 5.76 8.80 26.18
C GLU A 238 5.67 7.36 25.68
N ASN A 239 4.51 6.76 25.42
CA ASN A 239 4.44 5.46 24.74
C ASN A 239 3.13 5.38 23.97
N ASP A 240 3.15 5.71 22.70
CA ASP A 240 2.13 5.20 21.77
C ASP A 240 2.72 5.29 20.38
N HIS A 241 3.12 4.14 19.85
CA HIS A 241 3.13 3.94 18.41
C HIS A 241 1.79 4.47 17.90
N PRO A 242 1.77 5.37 16.89
CA PRO A 242 0.50 5.77 16.30
C PRO A 242 -0.19 4.48 15.88
N THR A 243 -1.31 4.16 16.52
CA THR A 243 -2.14 3.04 16.10
C THR A 243 -2.57 3.42 14.68
N PRO A 244 -2.11 2.72 13.63
CA PRO A 244 -2.49 3.10 12.28
C PRO A 244 -4.01 2.96 12.21
N ALA A 245 -4.68 4.05 11.82
CA ALA A 245 -6.12 4.13 11.69
C ALA A 245 -6.58 3.32 10.47
N HIS A 246 -6.54 2.00 10.61
CA HIS A 246 -6.68 0.95 9.59
C HIS A 246 -5.32 0.51 9.03
N PRO A 247 -5.05 -0.81 8.93
CA PRO A 247 -3.96 -1.29 8.10
C PRO A 247 -4.31 -0.86 6.68
N ARG A 248 -3.72 0.24 6.22
CA ARG A 248 -3.66 0.48 4.78
C ARG A 248 -3.01 -0.77 4.19
N CYS A 249 -3.53 -1.30 3.07
CA CYS A 249 -2.82 -2.32 2.29
C CYS A 249 -1.58 -1.67 1.64
N ASP A 250 -0.75 -1.00 2.44
CA ASP A 250 0.51 -0.37 2.11
C ASP A 250 1.56 -1.48 2.25
N VAL A 251 1.63 -2.38 1.26
CA VAL A 251 2.62 -3.46 1.34
C VAL A 251 3.86 -3.07 0.53
N VAL A 252 4.93 -2.94 1.29
CA VAL A 252 6.32 -2.66 0.91
C VAL A 252 6.89 -3.72 -0.04
N HIS A 253 6.24 -4.89 -0.18
CA HIS A 253 6.64 -5.95 -1.12
C HIS A 253 5.40 -6.58 -1.77
N LEU A 254 5.21 -6.35 -3.07
CA LEU A 254 4.44 -7.26 -3.91
C LEU A 254 5.15 -8.62 -3.86
N GLU A 255 4.43 -9.70 -3.57
CA GLU A 255 4.88 -10.99 -4.07
C GLU A 255 4.68 -10.95 -5.57
N ASP A 256 5.76 -10.71 -6.32
CA ASP A 256 5.74 -10.90 -7.76
C ASP A 256 5.43 -12.38 -8.06
N CYS A 257 5.01 -12.67 -9.30
CA CYS A 257 4.70 -14.04 -9.67
C CYS A 257 5.88 -14.98 -9.41
N HIS A 258 7.11 -14.50 -9.60
CA HIS A 258 8.31 -15.27 -9.30
C HIS A 258 8.36 -15.71 -7.83
N SER A 259 8.09 -14.82 -6.87
CA SER A 259 8.00 -15.12 -5.44
C SER A 259 6.90 -16.14 -5.14
N VAL A 260 5.73 -15.98 -5.76
CA VAL A 260 4.62 -16.94 -5.60
C VAL A 260 5.02 -18.33 -6.12
N LEU A 261 5.66 -18.40 -7.29
CA LEU A 261 6.14 -19.65 -7.86
C LEU A 261 7.25 -20.28 -7.02
N PHE A 262 8.16 -19.47 -6.47
CA PHE A 262 9.23 -19.93 -5.60
C PHE A 262 8.68 -20.58 -4.33
N HIS A 263 7.73 -19.93 -3.65
CA HIS A 263 7.07 -20.51 -2.47
C HIS A 263 6.27 -21.76 -2.83
N ALA A 264 5.48 -21.74 -3.92
CA ALA A 264 4.72 -22.90 -4.35
C ALA A 264 5.61 -24.10 -4.74
N ALA A 265 6.79 -23.85 -5.31
CA ALA A 265 7.77 -24.89 -5.61
C ALA A 265 8.34 -25.49 -4.32
N LEU A 266 8.70 -24.67 -3.33
CA LEU A 266 9.18 -25.15 -2.03
C LEU A 266 8.13 -25.96 -1.29
N ASP A 267 6.87 -25.50 -1.30
CA ASP A 267 5.76 -26.23 -0.67
C ASP A 267 5.58 -27.60 -1.34
N TYR A 268 5.60 -27.67 -2.67
CA TYR A 268 5.47 -28.94 -3.39
C TYR A 268 6.65 -29.90 -3.13
N MET A 269 7.87 -29.37 -3.04
CA MET A 269 9.07 -30.14 -2.66
C MET A 269 9.00 -30.65 -1.22
N GLY A 270 8.34 -29.90 -0.31
CA GLY A 270 8.20 -30.24 1.10
C GLY A 270 7.09 -31.27 1.37
N ASP A 271 5.89 -31.01 0.84
CA ASP A 271 4.68 -31.80 1.11
C ASP A 271 4.75 -33.18 0.46
N ASP A 272 5.28 -33.28 -0.76
CA ASP A 272 5.33 -34.49 -1.58
C ASP A 272 6.74 -34.79 -2.10
N ARG A 273 7.77 -34.65 -1.24
CA ARG A 273 9.21 -34.76 -1.61
C ARG A 273 9.53 -35.92 -2.55
N ARG A 274 9.02 -37.12 -2.26
CA ARG A 274 9.24 -38.30 -3.11
C ARG A 274 8.69 -38.11 -4.53
N THR A 275 7.45 -37.66 -4.65
CA THR A 275 6.80 -37.39 -5.95
C THR A 275 7.53 -36.30 -6.71
N ALA A 276 7.92 -35.23 -6.01
CA ALA A 276 8.64 -34.09 -6.57
C ALA A 276 9.98 -34.51 -7.19
N THR A 277 10.74 -35.31 -6.45
CA THR A 277 12.05 -35.83 -6.86
C THR A 277 11.93 -36.77 -8.06
N CYS A 278 10.97 -37.69 -8.02
CA CYS A 278 10.76 -38.63 -9.13
C CYS A 278 10.30 -37.95 -10.41
N GLU A 279 9.43 -36.95 -10.30
CA GLU A 279 8.99 -36.17 -11.45
C GLU A 279 10.15 -35.37 -12.08
N THR A 280 11.00 -34.77 -11.24
CA THR A 280 12.19 -34.05 -11.70
C THR A 280 13.21 -34.99 -12.36
N LEU A 281 13.40 -36.20 -11.81
CA LEU A 281 14.26 -37.22 -12.43
C LEU A 281 13.76 -37.65 -13.81
N ALA A 282 12.45 -37.86 -13.97
CA ALA A 282 11.85 -38.15 -15.27
C ALA A 282 12.02 -37.00 -16.28
N TYR A 283 11.99 -35.75 -15.80
CA TYR A 283 12.31 -34.58 -16.63
C TYR A 283 13.79 -34.58 -17.10
N LEU A 284 14.71 -34.97 -16.22
CA LEU A 284 16.15 -35.03 -16.48
C LEU A 284 16.58 -36.21 -17.35
N GLU A 285 15.86 -37.33 -17.34
CA GLU A 285 16.21 -38.55 -18.10
C GLU A 285 16.42 -38.28 -19.60
N LYS A 286 15.64 -37.35 -20.18
CA LYS A 286 15.74 -36.98 -21.60
C LYS A 286 16.78 -35.89 -21.88
N ARG A 287 17.38 -35.33 -20.83
CA ARG A 287 18.27 -34.16 -20.91
C ARG A 287 19.69 -34.50 -20.50
N LEU A 288 19.88 -35.40 -19.54
CA LEU A 288 21.19 -35.86 -19.14
C LEU A 288 21.62 -37.06 -19.98
N ARG A 289 22.94 -37.26 -20.11
CA ARG A 289 23.49 -38.48 -20.68
C ARG A 289 23.26 -39.65 -19.73
N LYS A 290 23.36 -40.87 -20.26
CA LYS A 290 23.08 -42.09 -19.48
C LYS A 290 24.01 -42.22 -18.25
N ASP A 291 25.29 -41.95 -18.43
CA ASP A 291 26.30 -41.93 -17.37
C ASP A 291 26.04 -40.83 -16.33
N GLU A 292 25.59 -39.65 -16.78
CA GLU A 292 25.19 -38.55 -15.89
C GLU A 292 23.95 -38.94 -15.05
N MET A 293 22.96 -39.59 -15.66
CA MET A 293 21.78 -40.10 -14.95
C MET A 293 22.11 -41.22 -13.96
N GLU A 294 22.99 -42.16 -14.34
CA GLU A 294 23.45 -43.25 -13.46
C GLU A 294 24.15 -42.66 -12.22
N ARG A 295 25.06 -41.69 -12.42
CA ARG A 295 25.72 -40.98 -11.31
C ARG A 295 24.74 -40.23 -10.41
N LEU A 296 23.76 -39.54 -11.00
CA LEU A 296 22.74 -38.82 -10.24
C LEU A 296 21.87 -39.77 -9.39
N ALA A 297 21.49 -40.91 -9.95
CA ALA A 297 20.69 -41.92 -9.25
C ALA A 297 21.47 -42.58 -8.10
N GLU A 298 22.77 -42.81 -8.26
CA GLU A 298 23.64 -43.31 -7.17
C GLU A 298 23.71 -42.33 -6.00
N VAL A 299 23.80 -41.02 -6.26
CA VAL A 299 23.89 -40.00 -5.21
C VAL A 299 22.56 -39.82 -4.48
N LEU A 300 21.46 -39.77 -5.21
CA LEU A 300 20.14 -39.46 -4.65
C LEU A 300 19.41 -40.67 -4.04
N GLU A 301 19.80 -41.88 -4.41
CA GLU A 301 19.13 -43.15 -4.06
C GLU A 301 17.58 -43.06 -4.08
N PRO A 302 16.96 -42.62 -5.19
CA PRO A 302 15.56 -42.22 -5.20
C PRO A 302 14.60 -43.42 -5.22
N ASP A 303 13.55 -43.39 -4.40
CA ASP A 303 12.47 -44.39 -4.42
C ASP A 303 11.34 -43.95 -5.37
N CYS A 304 11.50 -44.24 -6.66
CA CYS A 304 10.55 -43.87 -7.72
C CYS A 304 9.77 -45.05 -8.29
N THR A 305 9.33 -45.95 -7.40
CA THR A 305 8.46 -47.09 -7.74
C THR A 305 7.03 -46.69 -8.13
#